data_AF-A0A847EJ08-F1
#
_entry.id   AF-A0A847EJ08-F1
#
_cell.length_a   1.000
_cell.length_b   1.000
_cell.length_c   1.000
_cell.angle_alpha   90.00
_cell.angle_beta   90.00
_cell.angle_gamma   90.00
#
_symmetry.space_group_name_H-M   'P 1'
#
loop_
_entity.id
_entity.type
_entity.pdbx_description
1 polymer ?
#
loop_
_entity_poly.entity_id
_entity_poly.type
_entity_poly.pdbx_seq_one_letter_code
_entity_poly.pdbx_strand_id
1 'polypeptide(L)'
;MRTISEKIVRFIQRNHVWFVVAAILISAAAVPGITMLKMETGFSALIADDDIISIDTARYESTFGGEAINVLVTGNIDTVFSADNIERLQRFEASVLADSRYRS
;
A
#
# COMPACT_ATOMS: atom_id res chain seq x y z
N MET A 1 31.12 12.54 34.38
CA MET A 1 30.57 11.81 33.21
C MET A 1 31.15 10.41 33.03
N ARG A 2 32.48 10.20 33.15
CA ARG A 2 33.11 8.86 33.00
C ARG A 2 32.57 7.77 33.93
N THR A 3 32.26 8.13 35.18
CA THR A 3 31.77 7.18 36.20
C THR A 3 30.36 6.65 35.96
N ILE A 4 29.52 7.39 35.22
CA ILE A 4 28.14 6.97 34.91
C ILE A 4 28.15 5.99 33.75
N SER A 5 28.89 6.29 32.67
CA SER A 5 29.06 5.37 31.54
C SER A 5 29.66 4.03 31.98
N GLU A 6 30.66 4.02 32.85
CA GLU A 6 31.24 2.76 33.34
C GLU A 6 30.29 1.94 34.22
N LYS A 7 29.36 2.59 34.94
CA LYS A 7 28.32 1.89 35.70
C LYS A 7 27.28 1.28 34.77
N ILE A 8 26.89 2.00 33.71
CA ILE A 8 25.96 1.51 32.69
C ILE A 8 26.57 0.31 31.95
N VAL A 9 27.84 0.40 31.54
CA VAL A 9 28.53 -0.70 30.84
C VAL A 9 28.61 -1.95 31.71
N ARG A 10 28.97 -1.83 33.00
CA ARG A 10 29.00 -2.97 33.93
C ARG A 10 27.61 -3.55 34.19
N PHE A 11 26.57 -2.71 34.22
CA PHE A 11 25.19 -3.15 34.38
C PHE A 11 24.70 -3.94 33.16
N ILE A 12 25.01 -3.46 31.95
CA ILE A 12 24.69 -4.14 30.69
C ILE A 12 25.47 -5.45 30.57
N GLN A 13 26.77 -5.48 30.90
CA GLN A 13 27.55 -6.73 30.87
C GLN A 13 27.02 -7.79 31.83
N ARG A 14 26.62 -7.40 33.05
CA ARG A 14 26.04 -8.32 34.04
C ARG A 14 24.72 -8.93 33.55
N ASN A 15 23.90 -8.14 32.85
CA ASN A 15 22.53 -8.50 32.45
C ASN A 15 22.37 -8.69 30.93
N HIS A 16 23.45 -8.99 30.21
CA HIS A 16 23.48 -8.98 28.74
C HIS A 16 22.41 -9.89 28.11
N VAL A 17 22.16 -11.06 28.69
CA VAL A 17 21.11 -11.98 28.23
C VAL A 17 19.73 -11.33 28.27
N TRP A 18 19.41 -10.58 29.32
CA TRP A 18 18.14 -9.88 29.46
C TRP A 18 17.97 -8.77 28.42
N PHE A 19 19.06 -8.07 28.07
CA PHE A 19 19.02 -7.07 26.99
C PHE A 19 18.79 -7.70 25.63
N VAL A 20 19.41 -8.86 25.35
CA VAL A 20 19.17 -9.61 24.10
C VAL A 20 17.72 -10.09 24.04
N VAL A 21 17.19 -10.65 25.13
CA VAL A 21 15.79 -11.08 25.22
C VAL A 21 14.84 -9.88 25.02
N ALA A 22 15.11 -8.75 25.66
CA ALA A 22 14.31 -7.54 25.49
C ALA A 22 14.34 -7.03 24.04
N ALA A 23 15.51 -7.04 23.39
CA ALA A 23 15.63 -6.66 21.99
C ALA A 23 14.79 -7.58 21.07
N ILE A 24 14.86 -8.90 21.28
CA ILE A 24 14.08 -9.88 20.53
C ILE A 24 12.57 -9.64 20.74
N LEU A 25 12.14 -9.42 21.99
CA LEU A 25 10.73 -9.17 22.31
C LEU A 25 10.22 -7.88 21.67
N ILE A 26 11.02 -6.80 21.69
CA ILE A 26 10.67 -5.53 21.03
C ILE A 26 10.57 -5.72 19.52
N SER A 27 11.53 -6.41 18.91
CA SER A 27 11.48 -6.72 17.47
C SER A 27 10.26 -7.58 17.11
N ALA A 28 9.94 -8.58 17.91
CA ALA A 28 8.76 -9.42 17.71
C ALA A 28 7.45 -8.62 17.88
N ALA A 29 7.39 -7.71 18.85
CA ALA A 29 6.24 -6.83 19.06
C ALA A 29 6.04 -5.82 17.92
N ALA A 30 7.06 -5.53 17.12
CA ALA A 30 6.96 -4.67 15.95
C ALA A 30 6.42 -5.39 14.69
N VAL A 31 6.45 -6.73 14.66
CA VAL A 31 6.00 -7.55 13.50
C VAL A 31 4.54 -7.28 13.12
N PRO A 32 3.56 -7.20 14.06
CA PRO A 32 2.18 -6.88 13.71
C PRO A 32 2.03 -5.53 13.00
N GLY A 33 2.87 -4.54 13.35
CA GLY A 33 2.85 -3.22 12.72
C GLY A 33 3.12 -3.26 11.21
N ILE A 34 3.92 -4.23 10.75
CA ILE A 34 4.20 -4.43 9.31
C ILE A 34 2.92 -4.76 8.55
N THR A 35 2.00 -5.53 9.15
CA THR A 35 0.72 -5.87 8.51
C THR A 35 -0.27 -4.71 8.45
N MET A 36 -0.05 -3.66 9.23
CA MET A 36 -0.89 -2.45 9.25
C MET A 36 -0.36 -1.34 8.34
N LEU A 37 0.74 -1.58 7.62
CA LEU A 37 1.27 -0.62 6.66
C LEU A 37 0.26 -0.41 5.52
N LYS A 38 -0.33 0.78 5.46
CA LYS A 38 -1.08 1.23 4.30
C LYS A 38 -0.09 1.75 3.27
N MET A 39 -0.11 1.13 2.09
CA MET A 39 0.64 1.62 0.95
C MET A 39 -0.12 2.81 0.37
N GLU A 40 0.35 4.03 0.63
CA GLU A 40 -0.06 5.19 -0.15
C GLU A 40 0.66 5.11 -1.50
N THR A 41 -0.12 4.94 -2.57
CA THR A 41 0.38 4.81 -3.93
C THR A 41 -0.32 5.83 -4.81
N GLY A 42 0.41 6.42 -5.76
CA GLY A 42 -0.15 7.38 -6.71
C GLY A 42 0.24 8.83 -6.39
N PHE A 43 -0.57 9.76 -6.88
CA PHE A 43 -0.28 11.20 -6.82
C PHE A 43 -0.24 11.75 -5.38
N SER A 44 -1.08 11.20 -4.50
CA SER A 44 -1.15 11.50 -3.06
C SER A 44 0.09 11.07 -2.27
N ALA A 45 0.93 10.16 -2.79
CA ALA A 45 2.20 9.81 -2.15
C ALA A 45 3.33 10.83 -2.45
N LEU A 46 3.13 11.69 -3.46
CA LEU A 46 4.15 12.60 -3.98
C LEU A 46 3.86 14.07 -3.66
N ILE A 47 2.67 14.36 -3.16
CA ILE A 47 2.16 15.71 -2.91
C ILE A 47 1.62 15.76 -1.48
N ALA A 48 1.93 16.85 -0.78
CA ALA A 48 1.44 17.03 0.58
C ALA A 48 -0.09 17.17 0.61
N ASP A 49 -0.73 16.62 1.63
CA ASP A 49 -2.19 16.65 1.79
C ASP A 49 -2.76 18.08 1.91
N ASP A 50 -1.95 19.04 2.35
CA ASP A 50 -2.32 20.45 2.48
C ASP A 50 -2.05 21.28 1.22
N ASP A 51 -1.49 20.68 0.16
CA ASP A 51 -1.32 21.34 -1.11
C ASP A 51 -2.67 21.49 -1.83
N ILE A 52 -2.85 22.65 -2.48
CA ILE A 52 -4.08 22.97 -3.22
C ILE A 52 -4.41 21.93 -4.29
N ILE A 53 -3.38 21.33 -4.90
CA ILE A 53 -3.54 20.30 -5.93
C ILE A 53 -4.18 19.03 -5.34
N SER A 54 -3.77 18.62 -4.14
CA SER A 54 -4.32 17.45 -3.45
C SER A 54 -5.79 17.68 -3.09
N ILE A 55 -6.09 18.85 -2.53
CA ILE A 55 -7.45 19.26 -2.13
C ILE A 55 -8.40 19.31 -3.34
N ASP A 56 -7.97 19.93 -4.44
CA ASP A 56 -8.79 20.04 -5.64
C ASP A 56 -9.01 18.69 -6.32
N THR A 57 -7.99 17.83 -6.35
CA THR A 57 -8.10 16.46 -6.88
C THR A 57 -9.08 15.63 -6.06
N ALA A 58 -8.96 15.64 -4.73
CA ALA A 58 -9.89 14.90 -3.85
C ALA A 58 -11.35 15.39 -3.99
N ARG A 59 -11.55 16.71 -4.15
CA ARG A 59 -12.87 17.28 -4.42
C ARG A 59 -13.41 16.82 -5.78
N TYR A 60 -12.57 16.80 -6.81
CA TYR A 60 -12.96 16.33 -8.14
C TYR A 60 -13.37 14.85 -8.09
N GLU A 61 -12.53 13.98 -7.52
CA GLU A 61 -12.77 12.54 -7.45
C GLU A 61 -14.04 12.20 -6.64
N SER A 62 -14.29 12.91 -5.53
CA SER A 62 -15.52 12.72 -4.75
C SER A 62 -16.80 13.13 -5.48
N THR A 63 -16.70 14.04 -6.47
CA THR A 63 -17.85 14.56 -7.21
C THR A 63 -18.09 13.79 -8.51
N PHE A 64 -17.03 13.42 -9.21
CA PHE A 64 -17.09 12.86 -10.57
C PHE A 64 -16.63 11.40 -10.65
N GLY A 65 -16.11 10.83 -9.57
CA GLY A 65 -15.45 9.54 -9.55
C GLY A 65 -13.94 9.68 -9.76
N GLY A 66 -13.20 8.67 -9.30
CA GLY A 66 -11.75 8.60 -9.42
C GLY A 66 -11.26 8.31 -10.84
N GLU A 67 -9.96 8.06 -10.96
CA GLU A 67 -9.32 7.77 -12.24
C GLU A 67 -9.92 6.53 -12.94
N ALA A 68 -10.22 6.66 -14.24
CA ALA A 68 -10.78 5.58 -15.03
C ALA A 68 -9.72 4.49 -15.30
N ILE A 69 -10.07 3.23 -15.01
CA ILE A 69 -9.25 2.08 -15.39
C ILE A 69 -9.39 1.87 -16.90
N ASN A 70 -8.33 2.15 -17.66
CA ASN A 70 -8.30 1.95 -19.11
C ASN A 70 -7.61 0.63 -19.46
N VAL A 71 -8.27 -0.20 -20.28
CA VAL A 71 -7.71 -1.47 -20.78
C VAL A 71 -7.45 -1.34 -22.28
N LEU A 72 -6.18 -1.42 -22.67
CA LEU A 72 -5.79 -1.45 -24.08
C LEU A 72 -5.72 -2.90 -24.58
N VAL A 73 -6.57 -3.24 -25.54
CA VAL A 73 -6.53 -4.54 -26.24
C VAL A 73 -5.79 -4.37 -27.57
N THR A 74 -4.80 -5.23 -27.82
CA THR A 74 -3.97 -5.17 -29.04
C THR A 74 -4.05 -6.49 -29.80
N GLY A 75 -4.10 -6.42 -31.13
CA GLY A 75 -4.17 -7.58 -32.02
C GLY A 75 -4.59 -7.19 -33.43
N ASN A 76 -4.80 -8.19 -34.30
CA ASN A 76 -5.42 -7.95 -35.60
C ASN A 76 -6.89 -7.53 -35.40
N ILE A 77 -7.35 -6.50 -36.11
CA ILE A 77 -8.70 -5.93 -35.94
C ILE A 77 -9.81 -6.97 -36.12
N ASP A 78 -9.68 -7.86 -37.09
CA ASP A 78 -10.67 -8.90 -37.39
C ASP A 78 -10.76 -9.93 -36.26
N THR A 79 -9.65 -10.15 -35.57
CA THR A 79 -9.59 -11.06 -34.42
C THR A 79 -10.11 -10.39 -33.16
N VAL A 80 -9.74 -9.13 -32.90
CA VAL A 80 -10.15 -8.39 -31.69
C VAL A 80 -11.68 -8.24 -31.64
N PHE A 81 -12.32 -7.94 -32.77
CA PHE A 81 -13.76 -7.80 -32.87
C PHE A 81 -14.49 -9.10 -33.23
N SER A 82 -13.82 -10.25 -33.18
CA SER A 82 -14.48 -11.54 -33.38
C SER A 82 -15.48 -11.84 -32.27
N ALA A 83 -16.54 -12.58 -32.60
CA ALA A 83 -17.60 -12.92 -31.65
C ALA A 83 -17.07 -13.59 -30.36
N ASP A 84 -16.09 -14.49 -30.48
CA ASP A 84 -15.48 -15.17 -29.32
C ASP A 84 -14.77 -14.17 -28.39
N ASN A 85 -14.04 -13.19 -28.94
CA ASN A 85 -13.33 -12.20 -28.15
C ASN A 85 -14.26 -11.17 -27.51
N ILE A 86 -15.35 -10.81 -28.17
CA ILE A 86 -16.40 -9.98 -27.56
C ILE A 86 -17.05 -10.72 -26.38
N GLU A 87 -17.35 -12.01 -26.52
CA GLU A 87 -17.92 -12.81 -25.43
C GLU A 87 -16.94 -12.91 -24.24
N ARG A 88 -15.64 -13.09 -24.51
CA ARG A 88 -14.59 -13.08 -23.47
C ARG A 88 -14.51 -11.74 -22.76
N LEU A 89 -14.59 -10.63 -23.50
CA LEU A 89 -14.56 -9.29 -22.93
C LEU A 89 -15.77 -9.05 -22.02
N GLN A 90 -16.97 -9.47 -22.44
CA GLN A 90 -18.18 -9.38 -21.61
C GLN A 90 -18.07 -10.21 -20.32
N ARG A 91 -17.51 -11.43 -20.42
CA ARG A 91 -17.25 -12.26 -19.23
C ARG A 91 -16.23 -11.62 -18.29
N PHE A 92 -15.19 -11.02 -18.84
CA PHE A 92 -14.20 -10.27 -18.07
C PHE A 92 -14.85 -9.09 -17.35
N GLU A 93 -15.60 -8.25 -18.06
CA GLU A 93 -16.31 -7.10 -17.50
C GLU A 93 -17.27 -7.52 -16.37
N ALA A 94 -18.06 -8.58 -16.59
CA ALA A 94 -18.95 -9.12 -15.56
C ALA A 94 -18.18 -9.59 -14.31
N SER A 95 -17.00 -10.18 -14.48
CA SER A 95 -16.16 -10.62 -13.35
C SER A 95 -15.60 -9.45 -12.56
N VAL A 96 -15.23 -8.35 -13.23
CA VAL A 96 -14.72 -7.13 -12.59
C VAL A 96 -15.84 -6.42 -11.83
N LEU A 97 -17.03 -6.30 -12.43
CA LEU A 97 -18.18 -5.64 -11.79
C LEU A 97 -18.75 -6.42 -10.60
N ALA A 98 -18.53 -7.74 -10.55
CA ALA A 98 -18.93 -8.59 -9.43
C ALA A 98 -17.96 -8.48 -8.23
N ASP A 99 -16.72 -8.03 -8.45
CA ASP A 99 -15.71 -7.88 -7.41
C ASP A 99 -15.89 -6.54 -6.68
N SER A 100 -16.14 -6.63 -5.36
CA SER A 100 -16.40 -5.47 -4.51
C SER A 100 -15.21 -4.50 -4.39
N ARG A 101 -14.00 -4.92 -4.79
CA ARG A 101 -12.80 -4.05 -4.78
C ARG A 101 -12.80 -3.02 -5.90
N TYR A 102 -13.57 -3.25 -6.97
CA TYR A 102 -13.60 -2.40 -8.17
C TYR A 102 -14.95 -1.71 -8.39
N ARG A 103 -15.87 -1.84 -7.43
CA ARG A 103 -17.12 -1.08 -7.39
C ARG A 103 -16.82 0.30 -6.78
N SER A 104 -16.69 1.31 -7.63
CA SER A 104 -16.63 2.73 -7.26
C SER A 104 -17.99 3.24 -6.80
#